data_AF-A0A966MHK9-F1
#
_entry.id   AF-A0A966MHK9-F1
#
_cell.length_a   1.000
_cell.length_b   1.000
_cell.length_c   1.000
_cell.angle_alpha   90.00
_cell.angle_beta   90.00
_cell.angle_gamma   90.00
#
_symmetry.space_group_name_H-M   'P 1'
#
loop_
_entity.id
_entity.type
_entity.pdbx_description
1 polymer ?
#
loop_
_entity_poly.entity_id
_entity_poly.type
_entity_poly.pdbx_seq_one_letter_code
_entity_poly.pdbx_strand_id
1 'polypeptide(L)'
;LIDERPEEVTDMQRTVKGEVISSTFDEPAQRHVAVAEMVIEKAKRLTEHKKDVVILLDSITRLGRAYNAVIPSSGKVLTGGVDANALQRPKRFFGAARNIEEGGSLTIISTALIDTGSRMDEVIFEEFKGTGNSETVLDRKIADKRIYPAIDITKSGTRREELLFDKNDLQKMNVLRRIIAPMGTMDAIEFISSKLKDTKNNAEFFNSMNKPA
;
A
#
# COMPACT_ATOMS: atom_id res chain seq x y z
N LEU A 1 -0.26 -12.92 3.09
CA LEU A 1 -1.74 -12.91 3.17
C LEU A 1 -2.15 -13.22 4.60
N ILE A 2 -2.76 -12.27 5.30
CA ILE A 2 -3.12 -12.38 6.71
C ILE A 2 -4.64 -12.21 6.83
N ASP A 3 -5.29 -13.19 7.45
CA ASP A 3 -6.73 -13.17 7.72
C ASP A 3 -7.56 -12.99 6.42
N GLU A 4 -7.07 -13.60 5.33
CA GLU A 4 -7.73 -13.62 4.01
C GLU A 4 -8.34 -14.98 3.68
N ARG A 5 -9.10 -15.04 2.59
CA ARG A 5 -9.88 -16.23 2.24
C ARG A 5 -9.02 -17.34 1.61
N PRO A 6 -9.30 -18.62 1.89
CA PRO A 6 -8.55 -19.74 1.31
C PRO A 6 -8.51 -19.74 -0.22
N GLU A 7 -9.59 -19.31 -0.89
CA GLU A 7 -9.65 -19.24 -2.35
C GLU A 7 -8.70 -18.17 -2.93
N GLU A 8 -8.56 -17.03 -2.26
CA GLU A 8 -7.63 -15.96 -2.65
C GLU A 8 -6.18 -16.40 -2.45
N VAL A 9 -5.90 -17.12 -1.35
CA VAL A 9 -4.58 -17.73 -1.11
C VAL A 9 -4.23 -18.73 -2.22
N THR A 10 -5.17 -19.60 -2.58
CA THR A 10 -4.97 -20.61 -3.62
C THR A 10 -4.71 -19.97 -4.98
N ASP A 11 -5.45 -18.91 -5.32
CA ASP A 11 -5.24 -18.16 -6.55
C ASP A 11 -3.84 -17.53 -6.60
N MET A 12 -3.43 -16.86 -5.52
CA MET A 12 -2.10 -16.25 -5.42
C MET A 12 -0.98 -17.28 -5.54
N GLN A 13 -1.11 -18.45 -4.91
CA GLN A 13 -0.13 -19.54 -5.01
C GLN A 13 0.02 -20.07 -6.44
N ARG A 14 -1.04 -20.04 -7.25
CA ARG A 14 -1.02 -20.53 -8.64
C ARG A 14 -0.53 -19.49 -9.64
N THR A 15 -0.78 -18.21 -9.36
CA THR A 15 -0.55 -17.12 -10.31
C THR A 15 0.77 -16.40 -10.08
N VAL A 16 1.23 -16.28 -8.84
CA VAL A 16 2.43 -15.51 -8.49
C VAL A 16 3.68 -16.39 -8.58
N LYS A 17 4.66 -15.92 -9.35
CA LYS A 17 6.01 -16.51 -9.37
C LYS A 17 6.84 -15.98 -8.20
N GLY A 18 6.60 -16.52 -7.02
CA GLY A 18 7.27 -16.09 -5.79
C GLY A 18 6.88 -16.95 -4.59
N GLU A 19 7.38 -16.58 -3.42
CA GLU A 19 7.00 -17.23 -2.17
C GLU A 19 5.69 -16.64 -1.65
N VAL A 20 4.66 -17.47 -1.49
CA VAL A 20 3.38 -17.07 -0.93
C VAL A 20 3.25 -17.61 0.49
N ILE A 21 3.31 -16.71 1.47
CA ILE A 21 3.10 -17.03 2.89
C ILE A 21 1.73 -16.52 3.32
N SER A 22 0.94 -17.41 3.93
CA SER A 22 -0.44 -17.12 4.32
C SER A 22 -0.82 -17.66 5.70
N SER A 23 -1.75 -16.96 6.34
CA SER A 23 -2.53 -17.43 7.48
C SER A 23 -3.97 -16.98 7.24
N THR A 24 -4.86 -17.92 6.88
CA THR A 24 -6.25 -17.62 6.52
C THR A 24 -7.07 -17.19 7.73
N PHE A 25 -8.29 -16.68 7.52
CA PHE A 25 -9.20 -16.26 8.59
C PHE A 25 -9.61 -17.39 9.56
N ASP A 26 -9.41 -18.66 9.20
CA ASP A 26 -9.67 -19.81 10.07
C ASP A 26 -8.66 -19.91 11.22
N GLU A 27 -7.54 -19.19 11.12
CA GLU A 27 -6.44 -19.26 12.08
C GLU A 27 -6.57 -18.21 13.19
N PRO A 28 -6.06 -18.49 14.40
CA PRO A 28 -6.11 -17.52 15.50
C PRO A 28 -5.18 -16.33 15.26
N ALA A 29 -5.52 -15.18 15.85
CA ALA A 29 -4.73 -13.94 15.77
C ALA A 29 -3.26 -14.12 16.19
N GLN A 30 -2.99 -15.00 17.17
CA GLN A 30 -1.63 -15.36 17.60
C GLN A 30 -0.82 -15.95 16.44
N ARG A 31 -1.44 -16.77 15.59
CA ARG A 31 -0.77 -17.36 14.43
C ARG A 31 -0.49 -16.30 13.37
N HIS A 32 -1.43 -15.38 13.11
CA HIS A 32 -1.19 -14.26 12.19
C HIS A 32 0.04 -13.44 12.60
N VAL A 33 0.13 -13.08 13.88
CA VAL A 33 1.26 -12.36 14.45
C VAL A 33 2.55 -13.17 14.31
N ALA A 34 2.53 -14.45 14.70
CA ALA A 34 3.72 -15.31 14.61
C ALA A 34 4.24 -15.46 13.16
N VAL A 35 3.34 -15.67 12.21
CA VAL A 35 3.69 -15.79 10.78
C VAL A 35 4.29 -14.48 10.27
N ALA A 36 3.68 -13.33 10.58
CA ALA A 36 4.20 -12.02 10.18
C ALA A 36 5.60 -11.74 10.75
N GLU A 37 5.84 -12.06 12.03
CA GLU A 37 7.14 -11.90 12.68
C GLU A 37 8.23 -12.79 12.03
N MET A 38 7.90 -14.04 11.66
CA MET A 38 8.85 -14.89 10.93
C MET A 38 9.19 -14.34 9.54
N VAL A 39 8.18 -13.83 8.82
CA VAL A 39 8.37 -13.25 7.48
C VAL A 39 9.28 -12.03 7.55
N ILE A 40 9.06 -11.12 8.50
CA ILE A 40 9.85 -9.90 8.59
C ILE A 40 11.30 -10.17 9.03
N GLU A 41 11.52 -11.12 9.94
CA GLU A 41 12.88 -11.51 10.32
C GLU A 41 13.62 -12.17 9.15
N LYS A 42 12.95 -13.04 8.39
CA LYS A 42 13.51 -13.60 7.15
C LYS A 42 13.90 -12.49 6.17
N ALA A 43 13.00 -11.53 5.95
CA ALA A 43 13.24 -10.42 5.03
C ALA A 43 14.44 -9.57 5.46
N LYS A 44 14.55 -9.23 6.75
CA LYS A 44 15.71 -8.51 7.30
C LYS A 44 17.02 -9.25 7.05
N ARG A 45 17.06 -10.56 7.33
CA ARG A 45 18.26 -11.38 7.07
C ARG A 45 18.63 -11.40 5.60
N LEU A 46 17.66 -11.51 4.69
CA LEU A 46 17.92 -11.43 3.25
C LEU A 46 18.48 -10.05 2.85
N THR A 47 17.90 -8.96 3.37
CA THR A 47 18.38 -7.60 3.11
C THR A 47 19.80 -7.37 3.63
N GLU A 48 20.16 -7.91 4.81
CA GLU A 48 21.53 -7.89 5.34
C GLU A 48 22.54 -8.59 4.42
N HIS A 49 22.10 -9.61 3.67
CA HIS A 49 22.86 -10.25 2.60
C HIS A 49 22.77 -9.50 1.25
N LYS A 50 22.50 -8.19 1.29
CA LYS A 50 22.43 -7.27 0.15
C LYS A 50 21.39 -7.69 -0.91
N LYS A 51 20.29 -8.31 -0.48
CA LYS A 51 19.16 -8.63 -1.36
C LYS A 51 18.12 -7.52 -1.32
N ASP A 52 17.53 -7.24 -2.47
CA ASP A 52 16.33 -6.42 -2.59
C ASP A 52 15.10 -7.30 -2.37
N VAL A 53 14.42 -7.08 -1.25
CA VAL A 53 13.28 -7.86 -0.81
C VAL A 53 12.02 -7.02 -0.92
N VAL A 54 10.97 -7.58 -1.52
CA VAL A 54 9.65 -6.96 -1.59
C VAL A 54 8.65 -7.84 -0.85
N ILE A 55 7.93 -7.25 0.10
CA ILE A 55 6.79 -7.87 0.78
C ILE A 55 5.52 -7.21 0.28
N LEU A 56 4.62 -8.02 -0.29
CA LEU A 56 3.24 -7.62 -0.58
C LEU A 56 2.36 -8.13 0.56
N LEU A 57 1.91 -7.22 1.42
CA LEU A 57 1.09 -7.53 2.59
C LEU A 57 -0.39 -7.22 2.29
N ASP A 58 -1.24 -8.22 2.44
CA ASP A 58 -2.69 -8.07 2.42
C ASP A 58 -3.23 -8.66 3.73
N SER A 59 -3.60 -7.88 4.76
CA SER A 59 -3.51 -6.40 4.85
C SER A 59 -2.88 -5.91 6.17
N ILE A 60 -2.35 -4.67 6.18
CA ILE A 60 -1.80 -4.05 7.41
C ILE A 60 -2.90 -3.78 8.43
N THR A 61 -4.13 -3.50 7.97
CA THR A 61 -5.29 -3.29 8.85
C THR A 61 -5.59 -4.56 9.62
N ARG A 62 -5.73 -5.71 8.94
CA ARG A 62 -5.96 -7.01 9.59
C ARG A 62 -4.82 -7.40 10.52
N LEU A 63 -3.58 -7.17 10.11
CA LEU A 63 -2.42 -7.39 10.99
C LEU A 63 -2.49 -6.52 12.26
N GLY A 64 -2.85 -5.24 12.12
CA GLY A 64 -3.09 -4.34 13.25
C GLY A 64 -4.18 -4.84 14.19
N ARG A 65 -5.29 -5.37 13.65
CA ARG A 65 -6.35 -6.01 14.45
C ARG A 65 -5.81 -7.22 15.23
N ALA A 66 -5.01 -8.06 14.59
CA ALA A 66 -4.43 -9.25 15.21
C ALA A 66 -3.48 -8.87 16.37
N TYR A 67 -2.63 -7.86 16.21
CA TYR A 67 -1.80 -7.36 17.30
C TYR A 67 -2.62 -6.80 18.47
N ASN A 68 -3.70 -6.07 18.19
CA ASN A 68 -4.61 -5.55 19.22
C ASN A 68 -5.32 -6.68 20.00
N ALA A 69 -5.68 -7.78 19.33
CA ALA A 69 -6.33 -8.91 19.98
C ALA A 69 -5.38 -9.75 20.86
N VAL A 70 -4.07 -9.73 20.57
CA VAL A 70 -3.07 -10.58 21.25
C VAL A 70 -2.36 -9.84 22.39
N ILE A 71 -2.34 -8.51 22.39
CA ILE A 71 -1.63 -7.75 23.41
C ILE A 71 -2.36 -7.84 24.78
N PRO A 72 -1.63 -8.00 25.90
CA PRO A 72 -2.23 -7.82 27.21
C PRO A 72 -2.73 -6.38 27.38
N SER A 73 -3.91 -6.23 28.00
CA SER A 73 -4.49 -4.90 28.24
C SER A 73 -3.53 -4.01 29.03
N SER A 74 -3.25 -2.82 28.51
CA SER A 74 -2.46 -1.79 29.18
C SER A 74 -3.27 -0.97 30.19
N GLY A 75 -4.59 -1.18 30.23
CA GLY A 75 -5.53 -0.33 30.96
C GLY A 75 -5.81 1.02 30.28
N LYS A 76 -5.19 1.30 29.12
CA LYS A 76 -5.40 2.53 28.35
C LYS A 76 -5.88 2.19 26.94
N VAL A 77 -7.18 2.40 26.71
CA VAL A 77 -7.81 2.15 25.42
C VAL A 77 -8.01 3.48 24.69
N LEU A 78 -7.45 3.59 23.49
CA LEU A 78 -7.63 4.71 22.59
C LEU A 78 -9.03 4.68 21.95
N THR A 79 -9.39 5.76 21.27
CA THR A 79 -10.61 5.81 20.47
C THR A 79 -10.68 4.60 19.51
N GLY A 80 -11.87 4.02 19.33
CA GLY A 80 -12.05 2.86 18.45
C GLY A 80 -11.68 1.51 19.05
N GLY A 81 -11.35 1.42 20.34
CA GLY A 81 -11.10 0.14 21.02
C GLY A 81 -9.69 -0.42 20.81
N VAL A 82 -8.76 0.43 20.38
CA VAL A 82 -7.34 0.07 20.18
C VAL A 82 -6.58 0.30 21.48
N ASP A 83 -5.87 -0.71 21.98
CA ASP A 83 -4.97 -0.52 23.12
C ASP A 83 -3.81 0.42 22.75
N ALA A 84 -3.42 1.31 23.67
CA ALA A 84 -2.36 2.30 23.41
C ALA A 84 -1.03 1.68 22.96
N ASN A 85 -0.74 0.44 23.33
CA ASN A 85 0.47 -0.27 22.95
C ASN A 85 0.29 -1.21 21.75
N ALA A 86 -0.94 -1.47 21.31
CA ALA A 86 -1.24 -2.45 20.27
C ALA A 86 -0.54 -2.14 18.94
N LEU A 87 -0.41 -0.85 18.60
CA LEU A 87 0.11 -0.43 17.30
C LEU A 87 1.63 -0.28 17.26
N GLN A 88 2.33 -0.40 18.40
CA GLN A 88 3.78 -0.26 18.44
C GLN A 88 4.50 -1.32 17.59
N ARG A 89 4.09 -2.59 17.72
CA ARG A 89 4.68 -3.71 16.99
C ARG A 89 4.41 -3.66 15.49
N PRO A 90 3.16 -3.48 15.01
CA PRO A 90 2.92 -3.41 13.59
C PRO A 90 3.49 -2.12 12.96
N LYS A 91 3.63 -1.00 13.70
CA LYS A 91 4.42 0.16 13.23
C LYS A 91 5.89 -0.18 13.02
N ARG A 92 6.50 -0.98 13.90
CA ARG A 92 7.86 -1.49 13.70
C ARG A 92 7.96 -2.43 12.52
N PHE A 93 6.96 -3.28 12.30
CA PHE A 93 6.88 -4.14 11.11
C PHE A 93 6.87 -3.30 9.83
N PHE A 94 5.95 -2.33 9.72
CA PHE A 94 5.82 -1.53 8.51
C PHE A 94 7.01 -0.58 8.31
N GLY A 95 7.51 0.02 9.40
CA GLY A 95 8.73 0.85 9.41
C GLY A 95 10.05 0.08 9.27
N ALA A 96 10.01 -1.24 9.12
CA ALA A 96 11.19 -2.00 8.74
C ALA A 96 11.59 -1.69 7.28
N ALA A 97 10.63 -1.33 6.42
CA ALA A 97 10.87 -0.96 5.04
C ALA A 97 11.85 0.22 4.93
N ARG A 98 12.93 0.04 4.17
CA ARG A 98 13.98 1.03 3.97
C ARG A 98 14.91 0.64 2.82
N ASN A 99 15.52 1.66 2.21
CA ASN A 99 16.67 1.50 1.34
C ASN A 99 17.96 1.51 2.19
N ILE A 100 18.91 0.62 1.93
CA ILE A 100 20.18 0.53 2.68
C ILE A 100 21.34 0.89 1.76
N GLU A 101 22.11 1.92 2.13
CA GLU A 101 23.22 2.45 1.31
C GLU A 101 24.31 1.40 1.05
N GLU A 102 24.65 0.57 2.04
CA GLU A 102 25.71 -0.45 1.94
C GLU A 102 25.30 -1.73 1.18
N GLY A 103 24.03 -1.80 0.74
CA GLY A 103 23.49 -2.83 -0.15
C GLY A 103 22.18 -3.44 0.34
N GLY A 104 21.31 -3.74 -0.62
CA GLY A 104 19.97 -4.30 -0.41
C GLY A 104 18.91 -3.26 -0.06
N SER A 105 17.66 -3.66 -0.17
CA SER A 105 16.51 -2.86 0.21
C SER A 105 15.39 -3.76 0.73
N LEU A 106 14.55 -3.21 1.59
CA LEU A 106 13.31 -3.84 2.01
C LEU A 106 12.16 -2.93 1.63
N THR A 107 11.39 -3.34 0.62
CA THR A 107 10.17 -2.68 0.19
C THR A 107 8.97 -3.41 0.78
N ILE A 108 8.07 -2.69 1.43
CA ILE A 108 6.80 -3.24 1.90
C ILE A 108 5.67 -2.45 1.26
N ILE A 109 4.83 -3.12 0.48
CA ILE A 109 3.60 -2.57 -0.07
C ILE A 109 2.47 -3.30 0.65
N SER A 110 1.59 -2.56 1.30
CA SER A 110 0.45 -3.14 1.99
C SER A 110 -0.85 -2.49 1.56
N THR A 111 -1.91 -3.29 1.48
CA THR A 111 -3.28 -2.79 1.46
C THR A 111 -3.67 -2.31 2.85
N ALA A 112 -4.51 -1.29 2.90
CA ALA A 112 -5.15 -0.78 4.12
C ALA A 112 -6.64 -0.56 3.83
N LEU A 113 -7.48 -1.01 4.76
CA LEU A 113 -8.93 -0.85 4.65
C LEU A 113 -9.34 0.50 5.26
N ILE A 114 -10.14 1.25 4.50
CA ILE A 114 -10.77 2.52 4.90
C ILE A 114 -12.27 2.45 4.62
N ASP A 115 -13.04 3.36 5.19
CA ASP A 115 -14.50 3.44 5.00
C ASP A 115 -15.22 2.11 5.26
N THR A 116 -14.75 1.36 6.26
CA THR A 116 -15.33 0.07 6.70
C THR A 116 -16.48 0.25 7.69
N GLY A 117 -16.67 1.47 8.21
CA GLY A 117 -17.57 1.77 9.31
C GLY A 117 -17.00 1.42 10.70
N SER A 118 -15.79 0.85 10.77
CA SER A 118 -15.10 0.55 12.02
C SER A 118 -14.16 1.70 12.40
N ARG A 119 -14.44 2.34 13.55
CA ARG A 119 -13.55 3.37 14.09
C ARG A 119 -12.16 2.83 14.48
N MET A 120 -12.05 1.52 14.73
CA MET A 120 -10.78 0.86 14.95
C MET A 120 -9.90 0.93 13.69
N ASP A 121 -10.49 0.69 12.51
CA ASP A 121 -9.75 0.70 11.25
C ASP A 121 -9.32 2.11 10.86
N GLU A 122 -10.16 3.12 11.12
CA GLU A 122 -9.81 4.53 10.92
C GLU A 122 -8.57 4.91 11.74
N VAL A 123 -8.54 4.53 13.02
CA VAL A 123 -7.39 4.79 13.90
C VAL A 123 -6.15 4.04 13.43
N ILE A 124 -6.30 2.77 13.03
CA ILE A 124 -5.21 1.98 12.48
C ILE A 124 -4.65 2.63 11.21
N PHE A 125 -5.52 3.07 10.29
CA PHE A 125 -5.12 3.70 9.05
C PHE A 125 -4.33 5.00 9.29
N GLU A 126 -4.83 5.90 10.13
CA GLU A 126 -4.16 7.17 10.42
C GLU A 126 -2.76 6.96 11.04
N GLU A 127 -2.60 5.94 11.90
CA GLU A 127 -1.30 5.60 12.49
C GLU A 127 -0.29 5.07 11.46
N PHE A 128 -0.74 4.28 10.47
CA PHE A 128 0.13 3.79 9.40
C PHE A 128 0.41 4.82 8.32
N LYS A 129 -0.55 5.72 8.04
CA LYS A 129 -0.38 6.85 7.13
C LYS A 129 0.82 7.72 7.51
N GLY A 130 0.99 7.98 8.81
CA GLY A 130 2.15 8.71 9.32
C GLY A 130 3.49 7.96 9.18
N THR A 131 3.45 6.64 9.07
CA THR A 131 4.63 5.76 9.00
C THR A 131 5.10 5.54 7.57
N GLY A 132 4.18 5.48 6.60
CA GLY A 132 4.48 5.29 5.18
C GLY A 132 5.04 6.54 4.48
N ASN A 133 5.54 6.34 3.26
CA ASN A 133 6.03 7.40 2.38
C ASN A 133 5.35 7.41 0.99
N SER A 134 4.50 6.43 0.68
CA SER A 134 3.77 6.31 -0.58
C SER A 134 2.36 5.82 -0.31
N GLU A 135 1.38 6.45 -0.95
CA GLU A 135 -0.04 6.15 -0.82
C GLU A 135 -0.69 6.08 -2.21
N THR A 136 -1.37 4.97 -2.51
CA THR A 136 -2.23 4.84 -3.69
C THR A 136 -3.67 4.67 -3.21
N VAL A 137 -4.47 5.70 -3.41
CA VAL A 137 -5.85 5.76 -2.91
C VAL A 137 -6.78 5.21 -3.97
N LEU A 138 -7.61 4.23 -3.59
CA LEU A 138 -8.66 3.67 -4.44
C LEU A 138 -10.02 4.27 -4.05
N ASP A 139 -10.79 4.73 -5.04
CA ASP A 139 -12.09 5.35 -4.81
C ASP A 139 -13.24 4.40 -5.16
N ARG A 140 -14.13 4.17 -4.18
CA ARG A 140 -15.29 3.29 -4.31
C ARG A 140 -16.25 3.72 -5.43
N LYS A 141 -16.45 5.03 -5.63
CA LYS A 141 -17.37 5.55 -6.66
C LYS A 141 -16.85 5.28 -8.06
N ILE A 142 -15.53 5.27 -8.26
CA ILE A 142 -14.91 4.88 -9.54
C ILE A 142 -15.15 3.37 -9.78
N ALA A 143 -14.89 2.54 -8.76
CA ALA A 143 -15.07 1.10 -8.84
C ALA A 143 -16.54 0.67 -9.08
N ASP A 144 -17.50 1.34 -8.44
CA ASP A 144 -18.95 1.09 -8.61
C ASP A 144 -19.41 1.32 -10.07
N LYS A 145 -18.73 2.24 -10.78
CA LYS A 145 -18.94 2.48 -12.21
C LYS A 145 -18.15 1.56 -13.14
N ARG A 146 -17.42 0.59 -12.58
CA ARG A 146 -16.58 -0.39 -13.30
C ARG A 146 -15.45 0.24 -14.12
N ILE A 147 -14.94 1.38 -13.65
CA ILE A 147 -13.75 2.01 -14.25
C ILE A 147 -12.53 1.49 -13.50
N TYR A 148 -11.59 0.88 -14.24
CA TYR A 148 -10.36 0.32 -13.67
C TYR A 148 -9.12 0.79 -14.44
N PRO A 149 -8.02 1.14 -13.74
CA PRO A 149 -7.85 1.09 -12.28
C PRO A 149 -8.63 2.20 -11.55
N ALA A 150 -9.23 1.87 -10.41
CA ALA A 150 -10.10 2.77 -9.64
C ALA A 150 -9.31 3.74 -8.72
N ILE A 151 -8.29 4.40 -9.27
CA ILE A 151 -7.34 5.22 -8.51
C ILE A 151 -7.80 6.68 -8.44
N ASP A 152 -7.81 7.25 -7.23
CA ASP A 152 -7.85 8.69 -7.04
C ASP A 152 -6.43 9.26 -7.21
N ILE A 153 -6.14 9.74 -8.41
CA ILE A 153 -4.82 10.28 -8.78
C ILE A 153 -4.48 11.52 -7.94
N THR A 154 -5.48 12.31 -7.56
CA THR A 154 -5.27 13.58 -6.85
C THR A 154 -4.88 13.36 -5.40
N LYS A 155 -5.41 12.32 -4.74
CA LYS A 155 -5.05 11.94 -3.37
C LYS A 155 -3.84 11.02 -3.29
N SER A 156 -3.50 10.32 -4.37
CA SER A 156 -2.34 9.43 -4.42
C SER A 156 -1.03 10.19 -4.59
N GLY A 157 0.05 9.74 -3.96
CA GLY A 157 1.35 10.38 -4.06
C GLY A 157 2.47 9.65 -3.33
N THR A 158 3.71 10.02 -3.65
CA THR A 158 4.92 9.49 -3.00
C THR A 158 5.79 10.65 -2.52
N ARG A 159 6.24 10.59 -1.28
CA ARG A 159 7.18 11.58 -0.71
C ARG A 159 8.53 11.43 -1.39
N ARG A 160 9.22 12.57 -1.60
CA ARG A 160 10.56 12.61 -2.20
C ARG A 160 10.61 11.97 -3.60
N GLU A 161 9.54 12.09 -4.39
CA GLU A 161 9.46 11.51 -5.74
C GLU A 161 10.52 12.07 -6.71
N GLU A 162 11.13 13.22 -6.41
CA GLU A 162 12.28 13.75 -7.14
C GLU A 162 13.55 12.90 -7.06
N LEU A 163 13.60 11.93 -6.14
CA LEU A 163 14.67 10.93 -6.07
C LEU A 163 14.41 9.72 -6.98
N LEU A 164 13.17 9.56 -7.45
CA LEU A 164 12.72 8.39 -8.22
C LEU A 164 12.55 8.70 -9.71
N PHE A 165 12.26 9.95 -10.05
CA PHE A 165 12.01 10.39 -11.43
C PHE A 165 13.00 11.44 -11.88
N ASP A 166 13.33 11.39 -13.18
CA ASP A 166 14.09 12.46 -13.82
C ASP A 166 13.32 13.78 -13.80
N LYS A 167 14.07 14.88 -13.75
CA LYS A 167 13.51 16.24 -13.64
C LYS A 167 12.47 16.56 -14.73
N ASN A 168 12.70 16.10 -15.96
CA ASN A 168 11.79 16.34 -17.08
C ASN A 168 10.46 15.61 -16.90
N ASP A 169 10.49 14.36 -16.47
CA ASP A 169 9.28 13.57 -16.23
C ASP A 169 8.51 14.12 -15.03
N LEU A 170 9.21 14.53 -13.98
CA LEU A 170 8.60 15.17 -12.82
C LEU A 170 7.88 16.47 -13.19
N GLN A 171 8.47 17.30 -14.08
CA GLN A 171 7.80 18.49 -14.58
C GLN A 171 6.52 18.15 -15.34
N LYS A 172 6.56 17.14 -16.21
CA LYS A 172 5.39 16.66 -16.96
C LYS A 172 4.30 16.11 -16.05
N MET A 173 4.66 15.31 -15.04
CA MET A 173 3.73 14.80 -14.02
C MET A 173 3.07 15.95 -13.25
N ASN A 174 3.82 16.99 -12.89
CA ASN A 174 3.28 18.16 -12.20
C ASN A 174 2.30 18.96 -13.07
N VAL A 175 2.59 19.13 -14.36
CA VAL A 175 1.66 19.75 -15.31
C VAL A 175 0.38 18.92 -15.42
N LEU A 176 0.52 17.60 -15.56
CA LEU A 176 -0.62 16.68 -15.62
C LEU A 176 -1.50 16.80 -14.37
N ARG A 177 -0.89 16.81 -13.18
CA ARG A 177 -1.60 17.03 -11.90
C ARG A 177 -2.36 18.34 -11.87
N ARG A 178 -1.80 19.43 -12.41
CA ARG A 178 -2.50 20.73 -12.50
C ARG A 178 -3.69 20.69 -13.46
N ILE A 179 -3.59 19.95 -14.55
CA ILE A 179 -4.69 19.79 -15.53
C ILE A 179 -5.85 19.02 -14.91
N ILE A 180 -5.57 17.95 -14.14
CA ILE A 180 -6.62 17.13 -13.53
C ILE A 180 -7.13 17.66 -12.19
N ALA A 181 -6.39 18.54 -11.50
CA ALA A 181 -6.80 19.11 -10.22
C ALA A 181 -8.21 19.78 -10.21
N PRO A 182 -8.62 20.55 -11.24
CA PRO A 182 -9.98 21.09 -11.29
C PRO A 182 -11.03 20.07 -11.76
N MET A 183 -10.62 18.90 -12.25
CA MET A 183 -11.54 17.83 -12.66
C MET A 183 -12.07 17.10 -11.43
N GLY A 184 -13.30 16.58 -11.50
CA GLY A 184 -13.75 15.60 -10.50
C GLY A 184 -12.89 14.33 -10.58
N THR A 185 -12.75 13.60 -9.47
CA THR A 185 -11.95 12.36 -9.39
C THR A 185 -12.26 11.37 -10.53
N MET A 186 -13.53 11.29 -10.92
CA MET A 186 -14.02 10.42 -11.99
C MET A 186 -13.61 10.91 -13.39
N ASP A 187 -13.83 12.19 -13.68
CA ASP A 187 -13.47 12.80 -14.96
C ASP A 187 -11.95 12.76 -15.15
N ALA A 188 -11.18 12.91 -14.06
CA ALA A 188 -9.73 12.81 -14.08
C ALA A 188 -9.24 11.43 -14.52
N ILE A 189 -9.74 10.33 -13.93
CA ILE A 189 -9.28 8.98 -14.30
C ILE A 189 -9.74 8.60 -15.71
N GLU A 190 -10.92 9.02 -16.14
CA GLU A 190 -11.41 8.81 -17.51
C GLU A 190 -10.58 9.60 -18.53
N PHE A 191 -10.29 10.87 -18.23
CA PHE A 191 -9.43 11.71 -19.06
C PHE A 191 -8.06 11.09 -19.24
N ILE A 192 -7.39 10.70 -18.15
CA ILE A 192 -6.07 10.04 -18.22
C ILE A 192 -6.16 8.72 -18.98
N SER A 193 -7.15 7.89 -18.67
CA SER A 193 -7.34 6.60 -19.34
C SER A 193 -7.57 6.76 -20.85
N SER A 194 -8.30 7.79 -21.27
CA SER A 194 -8.52 8.09 -22.69
C SER A 194 -7.21 8.41 -23.41
N LYS A 195 -6.32 9.19 -22.77
CA LYS A 195 -5.03 9.57 -23.38
C LYS A 195 -4.01 8.44 -23.37
N LEU A 196 -3.98 7.62 -22.33
CA LEU A 196 -3.07 6.48 -22.26
C LEU A 196 -3.40 5.42 -23.31
N LYS A 197 -4.69 5.22 -23.63
CA LYS A 197 -5.13 4.28 -24.69
C LYS A 197 -4.62 4.63 -26.08
N ASP A 198 -4.36 5.91 -26.35
CA ASP A 198 -3.84 6.38 -27.63
C ASP A 198 -2.32 6.19 -27.77
N THR A 199 -1.66 5.63 -26.75
CA THR A 199 -0.19 5.53 -26.66
C THR A 199 0.24 4.12 -26.26
N LYS A 200 1.40 3.67 -26.73
CA LYS A 200 1.91 2.34 -26.37
C LYS A 200 2.60 2.32 -25.01
N ASN A 201 3.14 3.46 -24.58
CA ASN A 201 3.92 3.58 -23.36
C ASN A 201 3.88 5.03 -22.82
N ASN A 202 4.29 5.19 -21.55
CA ASN A 202 4.28 6.48 -20.87
C ASN A 202 5.21 7.52 -21.52
N ALA A 203 6.30 7.09 -22.17
CA ALA A 203 7.22 8.02 -22.84
C ALA A 203 6.56 8.67 -24.07
N GLU A 204 5.82 7.89 -24.87
CA GLU A 204 5.01 8.40 -25.98
C GLU A 204 3.93 9.37 -25.49
N PHE A 205 3.23 9.03 -24.40
CA PHE A 205 2.25 9.92 -23.76
C PHE A 205 2.89 11.23 -23.29
N PHE A 206 4.02 11.15 -22.60
CA PHE A 206 4.75 12.33 -22.16
C PHE A 206 5.30 13.18 -23.31
N ASN A 207 5.53 12.60 -24.48
CA ASN A 207 5.93 13.34 -25.67
C ASN A 207 4.75 13.97 -26.41
N SER A 208 3.55 13.36 -26.35
CA SER A 208 2.35 13.94 -26.95
C SER A 208 1.88 15.20 -26.23
N MET A 209 2.12 15.31 -24.92
CA MET A 209 1.84 16.53 -24.13
C MET A 209 2.70 17.74 -24.52
N ASN A 210 3.86 17.50 -25.15
CA ASN A 210 4.78 18.58 -25.57
C ASN A 210 4.44 19.18 -26.93
N LYS A 211 3.50 18.59 -27.68
CA LYS A 211 3.09 19.14 -28.97
C LYS A 211 2.11 20.29 -28.72
N PRO A 212 2.37 21.51 -29.23
CA PRO A 212 1.34 22.55 -29.23
C PRO A 212 0.14 22.02 -30.02
N ALA A 213 -1.06 22.32 -29.51
CA ALA A 213 -2.33 22.01 -30.16
C ALA A 213 -2.43 22.67 -31.54
#